data_AF-A0A960W3K0-F1
#
_entry.id   AF-A0A960W3K0-F1
#
_cell.length_a   1.000
_cell.length_b   1.000
_cell.length_c   1.000
_cell.angle_alpha   90.00
_cell.angle_beta   90.00
_cell.angle_gamma   90.00
#
_symmetry.space_group_name_H-M   'P 1'
#
loop_
_entity.id
_entity.type
_entity.pdbx_description
1 polymer ?
#
loop_
_entity_poly.entity_id
_entity_poly.type
_entity_poly.pdbx_seq_one_letter_code
_entity_poly.pdbx_strand_id
1 'polypeptide(L)'
;MEKVVRNKDSEIKDKKRVAISGNSLGRENRATIRGQVVDIGIFDPIKAEDIWDFVTGMFAGDENEVTPFLDFSLAPVRKPILKIEILEPTGNKAFVSEDIYGDEDGFFTYTIRAKLKPENYIFHVIFKGSDSYRQYTRDLAFINRNEKTDITKITIVGKGELRILPEDYNGFITTSDIDQTYLATDIFSKKGKFSTLFETPEQKRALPGMPIFYQKLRQDTNQTPLCFISASPHFFKRTLLATIKKHGIISESLYLKYLEGTIKGVFDKLIHSFINLDDLFKEGMKPALTRVKKFFGSSYQSLFDQLSYKLSILLQNRLYHPTNTKEILLGDNTESDYFIFTLYQLILQGKLVGQELEDYLYRLNFLGRDAITRDSAVKIKKLASECTTLHGKVNPVYQVLINVTDKGPGQEKMMDSVRKALPQHIRLDDNNTAVFLSTQGAVGFSIILHALGVLQFQSVVDVTTDLIGQWFNGKVIDDRYLVNLVKNLSVPKYAEKEKELLKEIVEKALS
;
A
#
# COMPACT_ATOMS: atom_id res chain seq x y z
N MET A 1 -29.10 -11.70 13.27
CA MET A 1 -28.63 -11.70 11.87
C MET A 1 -28.37 -13.14 11.47
N GLU A 2 -29.25 -13.72 10.67
CA GLU A 2 -29.04 -15.06 10.11
C GLU A 2 -27.85 -15.02 9.14
N LYS A 3 -26.90 -15.95 9.31
CA LYS A 3 -25.85 -16.20 8.32
C LYS A 3 -26.53 -16.63 7.03
N VAL A 4 -26.46 -15.79 6.00
CA VAL A 4 -26.84 -16.18 4.64
C VAL A 4 -25.80 -17.18 4.15
N VAL A 5 -26.14 -18.47 4.27
CA VAL A 5 -25.34 -19.56 3.70
C VAL A 5 -25.47 -19.47 2.18
N ARG A 6 -24.36 -19.15 1.49
CA ARG A 6 -24.30 -19.14 0.02
C ARG A 6 -24.60 -20.54 -0.52
N ASN A 7 -25.67 -20.66 -1.31
CA ASN A 7 -25.94 -21.84 -2.10
C ASN A 7 -24.99 -21.84 -3.31
N LYS A 8 -24.13 -22.87 -3.43
CA LYS A 8 -23.02 -22.93 -4.41
C LYS A 8 -23.46 -23.02 -5.88
N ASP A 9 -24.76 -23.19 -6.14
CA ASP A 9 -25.35 -23.31 -7.49
C ASP A 9 -26.12 -22.05 -7.95
N SER A 10 -25.83 -20.87 -7.41
CA SER A 10 -26.50 -19.63 -7.84
C SER A 10 -25.86 -19.03 -9.10
N GLU A 11 -26.62 -18.99 -10.20
CA GLU A 11 -26.23 -18.29 -11.43
C GLU A 11 -26.13 -16.77 -11.16
N ILE A 12 -25.12 -16.09 -11.74
CA ILE A 12 -24.97 -14.63 -11.63
C ILE A 12 -26.21 -13.99 -12.26
N LYS A 13 -27.03 -13.33 -11.45
CA LYS A 13 -28.31 -12.77 -11.88
C LYS A 13 -28.18 -11.37 -12.47
N ASP A 14 -27.17 -10.61 -12.04
CA ASP A 14 -26.92 -9.24 -12.52
C ASP A 14 -25.45 -8.79 -12.29
N LYS A 15 -25.11 -7.56 -12.65
CA LYS A 15 -23.81 -6.93 -12.38
C LYS A 15 -23.95 -5.57 -11.72
N LYS A 16 -23.05 -5.27 -10.80
CA LYS A 16 -22.91 -3.96 -10.17
C LYS A 16 -21.58 -3.31 -10.56
N ARG A 17 -21.65 -2.04 -10.95
CA ARG A 17 -20.47 -1.24 -11.29
C ARG A 17 -19.94 -0.55 -10.02
N VAL A 18 -18.64 -0.67 -9.78
CA VAL A 18 -18.00 -0.18 -8.55
C VAL A 18 -16.66 0.51 -8.85
N ALA A 19 -16.43 1.65 -8.21
CA ALA A 19 -15.16 2.37 -8.26
C ALA A 19 -14.34 2.10 -6.98
N ILE A 20 -13.30 1.28 -7.10
CA ILE A 20 -12.43 0.88 -5.99
C ILE A 20 -11.34 1.95 -5.80
N SER A 21 -11.61 2.93 -4.92
CA SER A 21 -10.75 4.11 -4.74
C SER A 21 -9.92 4.09 -3.45
N GLY A 22 -10.50 3.62 -2.34
CA GLY A 22 -9.89 3.77 -1.01
C GLY A 22 -9.88 5.23 -0.54
N ASN A 23 -9.16 5.51 0.53
CA ASN A 23 -9.05 6.86 1.09
C ASN A 23 -7.94 7.67 0.40
N SER A 24 -7.94 8.99 0.63
CA SER A 24 -6.88 9.89 0.18
C SER A 24 -6.43 10.90 1.23
N LEU A 25 -5.17 11.33 1.10
CA LEU A 25 -4.56 12.42 1.85
C LEU A 25 -4.20 13.56 0.88
N GLY A 26 -4.45 14.79 1.28
CA GLY A 26 -4.02 15.98 0.56
C GLY A 26 -3.77 17.16 1.49
N ARG A 27 -3.59 18.32 0.88
CA ARG A 27 -3.47 19.63 1.54
C ARG A 27 -4.34 20.65 0.85
N GLU A 28 -4.50 21.82 1.49
CA GLU A 28 -5.50 22.84 1.10
C GLU A 28 -5.63 23.04 -0.41
N ASN A 29 -4.51 23.16 -1.13
CA ASN A 29 -4.52 23.51 -2.56
C ASN A 29 -4.20 22.34 -3.49
N ARG A 30 -4.00 21.13 -2.93
CA ARG A 30 -3.59 19.98 -3.73
C ARG A 30 -4.01 18.68 -3.04
N ALA A 31 -4.96 17.98 -3.66
CA ALA A 31 -5.35 16.62 -3.29
C ALA A 31 -5.51 15.76 -4.55
N THR A 32 -5.56 14.44 -4.38
CA THR A 32 -5.78 13.51 -5.50
C THR A 32 -6.80 12.46 -5.12
N ILE A 33 -7.64 12.05 -6.06
CA ILE A 33 -8.50 10.87 -5.91
C ILE A 33 -8.22 9.96 -7.09
N ARG A 34 -8.10 8.66 -6.83
CA ARG A 34 -7.77 7.67 -7.85
C ARG A 34 -8.43 6.34 -7.54
N GLY A 35 -8.70 5.57 -8.57
CA GLY A 35 -9.31 4.26 -8.41
C GLY A 35 -9.40 3.50 -9.72
N GLN A 36 -10.12 2.40 -9.68
CA GLN A 36 -10.45 1.60 -10.84
C GLN A 36 -11.95 1.31 -10.83
N VAL A 37 -12.60 1.46 -11.97
CA VAL A 37 -14.01 1.11 -12.17
C VAL A 37 -14.08 -0.30 -12.75
N VAL A 38 -14.79 -1.17 -12.04
CA VAL A 38 -14.96 -2.58 -12.40
C VAL A 38 -16.42 -3.00 -12.31
N ASP A 39 -16.79 -4.00 -13.10
CA ASP A 39 -18.08 -4.68 -12.98
C ASP A 39 -17.93 -5.94 -12.12
N ILE A 40 -18.74 -6.04 -11.07
CA ILE A 40 -18.79 -7.16 -10.12
C ILE A 40 -20.09 -7.92 -10.33
N GLY A 41 -20.02 -9.25 -10.43
CA GLY A 41 -21.22 -10.10 -10.53
C GLY A 41 -22.00 -10.14 -9.22
N ILE A 42 -23.33 -10.04 -9.29
CA ILE A 42 -24.23 -10.12 -8.14
C ILE A 42 -25.24 -11.27 -8.32
N PHE A 43 -25.49 -12.01 -7.23
CA PHE A 43 -26.37 -13.17 -7.20
C PHE A 43 -27.79 -12.83 -6.71
N ASP A 44 -27.94 -11.77 -5.91
CA ASP A 44 -29.21 -11.28 -5.37
C ASP A 44 -29.29 -9.73 -5.51
N PRO A 45 -30.01 -9.22 -6.53
CA PRO A 45 -30.10 -7.77 -6.79
C PRO A 45 -30.81 -6.97 -5.69
N ILE A 46 -31.82 -7.57 -5.03
CA ILE A 46 -32.67 -6.86 -4.05
C ILE A 46 -31.90 -6.59 -2.76
N LYS A 47 -30.96 -7.48 -2.40
CA LYS A 47 -30.10 -7.27 -1.23
C LYS A 47 -28.88 -6.39 -1.52
N ALA A 48 -28.54 -6.11 -2.78
CA ALA A 48 -27.27 -5.49 -3.14
C ALA A 48 -27.15 -3.98 -2.87
N GLU A 49 -28.24 -3.27 -2.60
CA GLU A 49 -28.20 -1.80 -2.42
C GLU A 49 -27.91 -1.37 -0.98
N ASP A 50 -28.60 -1.96 0.01
CA ASP A 50 -28.55 -1.48 1.41
C ASP A 50 -27.30 -1.93 2.19
N ILE A 51 -26.57 -2.92 1.70
CA ILE A 51 -25.45 -3.56 2.42
C ILE A 51 -24.16 -3.55 1.61
N TRP A 52 -24.04 -2.63 0.64
CA TRP A 52 -22.81 -2.43 -0.13
C TRP A 52 -21.90 -1.38 0.50
N ASP A 53 -20.70 -1.80 0.89
CA ASP A 53 -19.64 -0.90 1.30
C ASP A 53 -18.95 -0.32 0.05
N PHE A 54 -19.25 0.94 -0.26
CA PHE A 54 -18.68 1.65 -1.41
C PHE A 54 -17.23 2.08 -1.22
N VAL A 55 -16.67 2.01 0.00
CA VAL A 55 -15.26 2.30 0.26
C VAL A 55 -14.40 1.10 -0.10
N THR A 56 -14.80 -0.08 0.39
CA THR A 56 -14.12 -1.34 0.08
C THR A 56 -14.57 -1.95 -1.24
N GLY A 57 -15.72 -1.53 -1.76
CA GLY A 57 -16.36 -2.11 -2.93
C GLY A 57 -16.89 -3.51 -2.68
N MET A 58 -17.29 -3.85 -1.46
CA MET A 58 -17.73 -5.19 -1.06
C MET A 58 -19.18 -5.21 -0.58
N PHE A 59 -19.81 -6.37 -0.74
CA PHE A 59 -21.09 -6.67 -0.13
C PHE A 59 -20.87 -7.12 1.31
N ALA A 60 -21.74 -6.73 2.24
CA ALA A 60 -21.61 -7.12 3.64
C ALA A 60 -21.60 -8.64 3.80
N GLY A 61 -20.58 -9.16 4.47
CA GLY A 61 -20.30 -10.59 4.63
C GLY A 61 -19.19 -11.11 3.72
N ASP A 62 -18.94 -10.47 2.58
CA ASP A 62 -17.89 -10.87 1.63
C ASP A 62 -16.49 -10.40 2.06
N GLU A 63 -16.40 -9.50 3.04
CA GLU A 63 -15.12 -8.96 3.51
C GLU A 63 -14.20 -10.05 4.08
N ASN A 64 -14.77 -11.20 4.42
CA ASN A 64 -14.06 -12.36 4.98
C ASN A 64 -13.77 -13.46 3.93
N GLU A 65 -14.20 -13.28 2.68
CA GLU A 65 -14.03 -14.31 1.63
C GLU A 65 -13.32 -13.78 0.39
N VAL A 66 -13.20 -12.46 0.24
CA VAL A 66 -12.53 -11.85 -0.90
C VAL A 66 -11.06 -12.27 -0.97
N THR A 67 -10.61 -12.69 -2.14
CA THR A 67 -9.19 -12.99 -2.40
C THR A 67 -8.71 -12.16 -3.58
N PRO A 68 -7.42 -11.81 -3.65
CA PRO A 68 -6.88 -11.10 -4.81
C PRO A 68 -7.10 -11.85 -6.13
N PHE A 69 -7.19 -13.18 -6.10
CA PHE A 69 -7.48 -14.00 -7.27
C PHE A 69 -8.90 -13.78 -7.82
N LEU A 70 -9.90 -13.62 -6.94
CA LEU A 70 -11.26 -13.27 -7.36
C LEU A 70 -11.28 -11.88 -8.00
N ASP A 71 -10.57 -10.92 -7.40
CA ASP A 71 -10.49 -9.55 -7.90
C ASP A 71 -9.73 -9.43 -9.23
N PHE A 72 -8.74 -10.29 -9.44
CA PHE A 72 -7.95 -10.33 -10.68
C PHE A 72 -8.82 -10.55 -11.93
N SER A 73 -9.90 -11.32 -11.76
CA SER A 73 -10.86 -11.69 -12.80
C SER A 73 -11.95 -10.64 -13.03
N LEU A 74 -11.98 -9.56 -12.23
CA LEU A 74 -12.99 -8.51 -12.40
C LEU A 74 -12.83 -7.83 -13.75
N ALA A 75 -13.98 -7.60 -14.41
CA ALA A 75 -14.00 -6.95 -15.71
C ALA A 75 -13.85 -5.43 -15.51
N PRO A 76 -12.79 -4.80 -16.05
CA PRO A 76 -12.70 -3.36 -16.02
C PRO A 76 -13.76 -2.72 -16.92
N VAL A 77 -14.29 -1.59 -16.48
CA VAL A 77 -15.17 -0.74 -17.29
C VAL A 77 -14.29 0.15 -18.16
N ARG A 78 -14.36 0.00 -19.47
CA ARG A 78 -13.45 0.72 -20.38
C ARG A 78 -13.85 2.18 -20.50
N LYS A 79 -12.88 3.08 -20.41
CA LYS A 79 -13.05 4.53 -20.57
C LYS A 79 -14.27 5.08 -19.83
N PRO A 80 -14.36 4.86 -18.50
CA PRO A 80 -15.49 5.35 -17.72
C PRO A 80 -15.46 6.89 -17.69
N ILE A 81 -16.62 7.51 -17.84
CA ILE A 81 -16.83 8.93 -17.60
C ILE A 81 -17.36 9.07 -16.17
N LEU A 82 -16.64 9.80 -15.35
CA LEU A 82 -16.87 9.92 -13.91
C LEU A 82 -17.00 11.38 -13.49
N LYS A 83 -17.59 11.59 -12.31
CA LYS A 83 -17.60 12.86 -11.60
C LYS A 83 -17.28 12.62 -10.14
N ILE A 84 -16.56 13.54 -9.52
CA ILE A 84 -16.25 13.49 -8.09
C ILE A 84 -17.02 14.61 -7.38
N GLU A 85 -17.75 14.25 -6.34
CA GLU A 85 -18.32 15.19 -5.38
C GLU A 85 -17.62 15.04 -4.04
N ILE A 86 -17.22 16.14 -3.43
CA ILE A 86 -16.61 16.18 -2.09
C ILE A 86 -17.61 16.83 -1.15
N LEU A 87 -17.88 16.15 -0.04
CA LEU A 87 -18.87 16.51 0.95
C LEU A 87 -18.16 16.82 2.27
N GLU A 88 -18.54 17.94 2.88
CA GLU A 88 -18.22 18.28 4.27
C GLU A 88 -18.84 17.24 5.22
N PRO A 89 -18.36 17.12 6.47
CA PRO A 89 -19.00 16.30 7.51
C PRO A 89 -20.48 16.64 7.74
N THR A 90 -20.88 17.88 7.46
CA THR A 90 -22.26 18.36 7.55
C THR A 90 -23.16 17.85 6.42
N GLY A 91 -22.58 17.27 5.36
CA GLY A 91 -23.27 16.80 4.16
C GLY A 91 -23.33 17.83 3.02
N ASN A 92 -22.86 19.06 3.24
CA ASN A 92 -22.80 20.09 2.20
C ASN A 92 -21.74 19.76 1.13
N LYS A 93 -22.00 20.14 -0.12
CA LYS A 93 -21.03 19.98 -1.21
C LYS A 93 -19.93 21.03 -1.09
N ALA A 94 -18.72 20.58 -0.76
CA ALA A 94 -17.52 21.42 -0.74
C ALA A 94 -16.94 21.63 -2.15
N PHE A 95 -17.01 20.60 -3.01
CA PHE A 95 -16.44 20.64 -4.34
C PHE A 95 -17.10 19.64 -5.28
N VAL A 96 -17.15 19.97 -6.57
CA VAL A 96 -17.64 19.09 -7.63
C VAL A 96 -16.70 19.21 -8.82
N SER A 97 -16.18 18.08 -9.31
CA SER A 97 -15.25 18.06 -10.44
C SER A 97 -15.95 18.34 -11.78
N GLU A 98 -15.16 18.65 -12.79
CA GLU A 98 -15.53 18.41 -14.19
C GLU A 98 -15.61 16.91 -14.51
N ASP A 99 -15.98 16.55 -15.74
CA ASP A 99 -16.03 15.15 -16.17
C ASP A 99 -14.61 14.56 -16.24
N ILE A 100 -14.45 13.38 -15.66
CA ILE A 100 -13.19 12.66 -15.55
C ILE A 100 -13.25 11.45 -16.47
N TYR A 101 -12.28 11.33 -17.36
CA TYR A 101 -12.17 10.23 -18.31
C TYR A 101 -11.15 9.21 -17.80
N GLY A 102 -11.62 8.02 -17.48
CA GLY A 102 -10.75 6.89 -17.16
C GLY A 102 -10.14 6.26 -18.42
N ASP A 103 -9.19 5.35 -18.23
CA ASP A 103 -8.49 4.67 -19.31
C ASP A 103 -9.17 3.37 -19.79
N GLU A 104 -8.52 2.65 -20.69
CA GLU A 104 -9.02 1.38 -21.25
C GLU A 104 -9.19 0.28 -20.20
N ASP A 105 -8.45 0.33 -19.08
CA ASP A 105 -8.49 -0.64 -17.99
C ASP A 105 -9.34 -0.14 -16.80
N GLY A 106 -10.08 0.96 -17.00
CA GLY A 106 -11.01 1.54 -16.04
C GLY A 106 -10.34 2.33 -14.92
N PHE A 107 -9.04 2.57 -14.99
CA PHE A 107 -8.35 3.41 -14.01
C PHE A 107 -8.67 4.88 -14.25
N PHE A 108 -8.74 5.63 -13.16
CA PHE A 108 -8.90 7.07 -13.20
C PHE A 108 -8.05 7.73 -12.11
N THR A 109 -7.66 8.98 -12.35
CA THR A 109 -7.00 9.85 -11.37
C THR A 109 -7.46 11.27 -11.60
N TYR A 110 -7.81 11.96 -10.53
CA TYR A 110 -8.22 13.37 -10.57
C TYR A 110 -7.43 14.16 -9.53
N THR A 111 -6.77 15.23 -9.97
CA THR A 111 -6.06 16.16 -9.08
C THR A 111 -6.97 17.33 -8.77
N ILE A 112 -7.30 17.50 -7.49
CA ILE A 112 -8.05 18.64 -6.99
C ILE A 112 -7.05 19.76 -6.73
N ARG A 113 -7.25 20.89 -7.42
CA ARG A 113 -6.47 22.13 -7.22
C ARG A 113 -7.29 23.24 -6.54
N ALA A 114 -8.58 23.01 -6.37
CA ALA A 114 -9.44 23.91 -5.62
C ALA A 114 -9.01 23.95 -4.15
N LYS A 115 -9.08 25.13 -3.55
CA LYS A 115 -8.76 25.30 -2.14
C LYS A 115 -9.85 24.66 -1.27
N LEU A 116 -9.50 23.61 -0.54
CA LEU A 116 -10.33 22.96 0.48
C LEU A 116 -9.84 23.35 1.88
N LYS A 117 -10.74 23.42 2.86
CA LYS A 117 -10.36 23.73 4.23
C LYS A 117 -9.67 22.50 4.87
N PRO A 118 -8.79 22.68 5.86
CA PRO A 118 -8.20 21.57 6.59
C PRO A 118 -9.24 20.83 7.46
N GLU A 119 -9.73 19.69 6.97
CA GLU A 119 -10.68 18.81 7.66
C GLU A 119 -10.75 17.42 6.99
N ASN A 120 -11.62 16.54 7.50
CA ASN A 120 -11.94 15.27 6.87
C ASN A 120 -13.22 15.41 6.04
N TYR A 121 -13.16 15.03 4.78
CA TYR A 121 -14.27 15.01 3.84
C TYR A 121 -14.65 13.58 3.47
N ILE A 122 -15.86 13.41 2.95
CA ILE A 122 -16.26 12.21 2.22
C ILE A 122 -16.32 12.58 0.75
N PHE A 123 -15.76 11.76 -0.13
CA PHE A 123 -15.95 11.92 -1.57
C PHE A 123 -16.81 10.81 -2.15
N HIS A 124 -17.60 11.16 -3.15
CA HIS A 124 -18.39 10.24 -3.96
C HIS A 124 -17.81 10.19 -5.37
N VAL A 125 -17.66 8.98 -5.90
CA VAL A 125 -17.36 8.74 -7.32
C VAL A 125 -18.67 8.41 -8.00
N ILE A 126 -19.10 9.30 -8.88
CA ILE A 126 -20.34 9.21 -9.64
C ILE A 126 -20.03 8.75 -11.04
N PHE A 127 -20.65 7.66 -11.47
CA PHE A 127 -20.56 7.18 -12.84
C PHE A 127 -21.53 7.97 -13.74
N LYS A 128 -21.07 8.40 -14.91
CA LYS A 128 -21.86 9.17 -15.89
C LYS A 128 -22.11 8.42 -17.20
N GLY A 129 -21.28 7.43 -17.52
CA GLY A 129 -21.31 6.71 -18.78
C GLY A 129 -19.93 6.14 -19.15
N SER A 130 -19.78 5.63 -20.36
CA SER A 130 -18.49 5.15 -20.88
C SER A 130 -18.27 5.68 -22.29
N ASP A 131 -17.06 6.17 -22.56
CA ASP A 131 -16.61 6.60 -23.89
C ASP A 131 -15.97 5.44 -24.66
N SER A 132 -16.66 4.30 -24.70
CA SER A 132 -16.18 3.10 -25.39
C SER A 132 -17.32 2.38 -26.06
N TYR A 133 -17.32 2.36 -27.39
CA TYR A 133 -18.27 1.58 -28.19
C TYR A 133 -18.26 0.08 -27.80
N ARG A 134 -17.08 -0.44 -27.48
CA ARG A 134 -16.91 -1.82 -27.00
C ARG A 134 -17.58 -2.03 -25.65
N GLN A 135 -17.45 -1.08 -24.72
CA GLN A 135 -18.18 -1.15 -23.45
C GLN A 135 -19.69 -1.05 -23.68
N TYR A 136 -20.13 -0.11 -24.52
CA TYR A 136 -21.53 0.06 -24.87
C TYR A 136 -22.16 -1.23 -25.45
N THR A 137 -21.47 -1.92 -26.36
CA THR A 137 -21.93 -3.20 -26.91
C THR A 137 -22.03 -4.28 -25.84
N ARG A 138 -21.07 -4.31 -24.89
CA ARG A 138 -21.13 -5.23 -23.75
C ARG A 138 -22.31 -4.92 -22.84
N ASP A 139 -22.53 -3.64 -22.51
CA ASP A 139 -23.63 -3.20 -21.65
C ASP A 139 -25.00 -3.52 -22.29
N LEU A 140 -25.17 -3.30 -23.60
CA LEU A 140 -26.38 -3.69 -24.35
C LEU A 140 -26.69 -5.20 -24.29
N ALA A 141 -25.66 -6.05 -24.34
CA ALA A 141 -25.85 -7.49 -24.25
C ALA A 141 -26.45 -7.93 -22.89
N PHE A 142 -26.25 -7.15 -21.82
CA PHE A 142 -26.84 -7.39 -20.51
C PHE A 142 -28.24 -6.78 -20.36
N ILE A 143 -28.52 -5.64 -21.02
CA ILE A 143 -29.83 -4.97 -20.98
C ILE A 143 -30.95 -5.87 -21.53
N ASN A 144 -30.69 -6.65 -22.59
CA ASN A 144 -31.69 -7.55 -23.17
C ASN A 144 -32.14 -8.71 -22.25
N ARG A 145 -31.50 -8.91 -21.08
CA ARG A 145 -31.85 -9.99 -20.15
C ARG A 145 -32.73 -9.56 -18.97
N ASN A 146 -32.77 -8.28 -18.60
CA ASN A 146 -33.56 -7.78 -17.46
C ASN A 146 -33.98 -6.31 -17.68
N GLU A 147 -35.26 -5.99 -17.48
CA GLU A 147 -35.86 -4.64 -17.69
C GLU A 147 -35.36 -3.54 -16.70
N LYS A 148 -34.43 -3.83 -15.79
CA LYS A 148 -33.93 -2.89 -14.76
C LYS A 148 -32.43 -3.03 -14.48
N THR A 149 -31.57 -2.85 -15.48
CA THR A 149 -30.11 -2.84 -15.23
C THR A 149 -29.62 -1.42 -14.85
N ASP A 150 -29.16 -1.25 -13.61
CA ASP A 150 -28.64 0.03 -13.07
C ASP A 150 -27.27 0.45 -13.63
N ILE A 151 -26.68 -0.39 -14.48
CA ILE A 151 -25.33 -0.24 -15.05
C ILE A 151 -25.19 1.03 -15.92
N THR A 152 -26.30 1.53 -16.48
CA THR A 152 -26.32 2.73 -17.34
C THR A 152 -26.76 4.01 -16.61
N LYS A 153 -27.21 3.91 -15.35
CA LYS A 153 -27.71 5.07 -14.61
C LYS A 153 -26.55 5.92 -14.10
N ILE A 154 -26.80 7.22 -14.02
CA ILE A 154 -25.94 8.11 -13.25
C ILE A 154 -26.10 7.73 -11.78
N THR A 155 -25.07 7.14 -11.19
CA THR A 155 -25.14 6.61 -9.84
C THR A 155 -23.81 6.71 -9.11
N ILE A 156 -23.86 6.69 -7.79
CA ILE A 156 -22.65 6.59 -6.97
C ILE A 156 -22.14 5.16 -7.09
N VAL A 157 -20.92 5.03 -7.60
CA VAL A 157 -20.23 3.74 -7.78
C VAL A 157 -19.09 3.54 -6.79
N GLY A 158 -18.67 4.59 -6.07
CA GLY A 158 -17.64 4.48 -5.04
C GLY A 158 -17.69 5.62 -4.04
N LYS A 159 -17.14 5.38 -2.85
CA LYS A 159 -16.97 6.38 -1.80
C LYS A 159 -15.56 6.26 -1.21
N GLY A 160 -15.11 7.29 -0.52
CA GLY A 160 -13.90 7.25 0.29
C GLY A 160 -13.77 8.48 1.15
N GLU A 161 -12.82 8.45 2.06
CA GLU A 161 -12.49 9.61 2.90
C GLU A 161 -11.34 10.40 2.28
N LEU A 162 -11.40 11.72 2.38
CA LEU A 162 -10.34 12.63 1.97
C LEU A 162 -9.95 13.51 3.16
N ARG A 163 -8.72 13.36 3.65
CA ARG A 163 -8.19 14.24 4.69
C ARG A 163 -7.37 15.36 4.07
N ILE A 164 -7.68 16.60 4.41
CA ILE A 164 -6.94 17.80 3.98
C ILE A 164 -6.13 18.34 5.15
N LEU A 165 -4.83 18.44 4.98
CA LEU A 165 -3.91 19.07 5.94
C LEU A 165 -3.75 20.57 5.67
N PRO A 166 -3.53 21.39 6.70
CA PRO A 166 -3.20 22.79 6.50
C PRO A 166 -1.79 22.95 5.91
N GLU A 167 -1.54 24.02 5.15
CA GLU A 167 -0.22 24.23 4.52
C GLU A 167 0.92 24.46 5.53
N ASP A 168 0.59 24.93 6.73
CA ASP A 168 1.53 25.13 7.85
C ASP A 168 1.70 23.89 8.74
N TYR A 169 1.09 22.76 8.38
CA TYR A 169 1.19 21.52 9.13
C TYR A 169 2.65 21.09 9.33
N ASN A 170 3.04 20.91 10.60
CA ASN A 170 4.38 20.54 11.02
C ASN A 170 4.41 19.22 11.84
N GLY A 171 3.29 18.50 11.84
CA GLY A 171 3.13 17.21 12.50
C GLY A 171 3.72 16.06 11.68
N PHE A 172 3.49 14.83 12.16
CA PHE A 172 3.99 13.63 11.53
C PHE A 172 3.13 13.20 10.33
N ILE A 173 3.71 12.45 9.41
CA ILE A 173 3.00 11.59 8.45
C ILE A 173 3.75 10.26 8.43
N THR A 174 3.05 9.17 8.71
CA THR A 174 3.65 7.84 8.69
C THR A 174 3.38 7.17 7.35
N THR A 175 4.42 6.73 6.66
CA THR A 175 4.30 5.88 5.48
C THR A 175 4.89 4.52 5.79
N SER A 176 4.10 3.47 5.60
CA SER A 176 4.49 2.11 5.93
C SER A 176 4.39 1.19 4.72
N ASP A 177 5.40 0.35 4.55
CA ASP A 177 5.28 -0.83 3.71
C ASP A 177 4.29 -1.85 4.33
N ILE A 178 3.83 -2.80 3.51
CA ILE A 178 2.93 -3.87 3.96
C ILE A 178 3.66 -5.18 4.23
N ASP A 179 4.44 -5.68 3.27
CA ASP A 179 4.92 -7.06 3.28
C ASP A 179 6.17 -7.19 4.17
N GLN A 180 6.15 -8.05 5.19
CA GLN A 180 7.18 -8.10 6.26
C GLN A 180 7.34 -6.82 7.09
N THR A 181 6.53 -5.79 6.86
CA THR A 181 6.49 -4.59 7.70
C THR A 181 5.22 -4.58 8.55
N TYR A 182 4.06 -4.79 7.93
CA TYR A 182 2.76 -4.91 8.61
C TYR A 182 2.25 -6.34 8.62
N LEU A 183 2.31 -7.05 7.49
CA LEU A 183 1.80 -8.41 7.35
C LEU A 183 2.92 -9.45 7.42
N ALA A 184 2.64 -10.55 8.13
CA ALA A 184 3.51 -11.71 8.21
C ALA A 184 3.35 -12.55 6.93
N THR A 185 4.10 -12.22 5.88
CA THR A 185 4.07 -12.92 4.59
C THR A 185 5.21 -13.94 4.43
N ASP A 186 4.91 -15.14 3.92
CA ASP A 186 5.96 -16.13 3.63
C ASP A 186 6.56 -15.95 2.23
N ILE A 187 7.54 -15.04 2.13
CA ILE A 187 8.20 -14.66 0.87
C ILE A 187 9.04 -15.81 0.25
N PHE A 188 9.36 -16.88 0.98
CA PHE A 188 10.48 -17.77 0.66
C PHE A 188 10.22 -18.96 -0.26
N SER A 189 9.14 -18.97 -1.03
CA SER A 189 9.21 -19.69 -2.30
C SER A 189 8.57 -18.89 -3.40
N LYS A 190 9.00 -19.12 -4.63
CA LYS A 190 8.24 -18.67 -5.80
C LYS A 190 6.78 -19.18 -5.78
N LYS A 191 6.39 -20.09 -4.87
CA LYS A 191 5.00 -20.46 -4.56
C LYS A 191 4.33 -19.55 -3.51
N GLY A 192 5.08 -18.96 -2.57
CA GLY A 192 4.58 -18.09 -1.50
C GLY A 192 4.08 -16.72 -1.96
N LYS A 193 4.68 -16.13 -3.00
CA LYS A 193 4.13 -14.90 -3.63
C LYS A 193 2.79 -15.12 -4.33
N PHE A 194 2.46 -16.37 -4.67
CA PHE A 194 1.19 -16.71 -5.33
C PHE A 194 0.16 -17.25 -4.34
N SER A 195 0.55 -17.86 -3.22
CA SER A 195 -0.42 -18.24 -2.18
C SER A 195 -1.15 -17.03 -1.62
N THR A 196 -0.48 -15.88 -1.53
CA THR A 196 -1.09 -14.61 -1.10
C THR A 196 -2.22 -14.13 -1.99
N LEU A 197 -2.32 -14.62 -3.24
CA LEU A 197 -3.44 -14.38 -4.14
C LEU A 197 -4.73 -15.10 -3.73
N PHE A 198 -4.59 -16.19 -2.99
CA PHE A 198 -5.71 -17.03 -2.53
C PHE A 198 -6.03 -16.81 -1.04
N GLU A 199 -5.25 -15.97 -0.36
CA GLU A 199 -5.47 -15.64 1.04
C GLU A 199 -6.63 -14.65 1.21
N THR A 200 -7.58 -14.99 2.07
CA THR A 200 -8.63 -14.08 2.54
C THR A 200 -8.10 -13.12 3.61
N PRO A 201 -8.84 -12.05 3.98
CA PRO A 201 -8.48 -11.17 5.09
C PRO A 201 -8.33 -11.87 6.45
N GLU A 202 -8.92 -13.05 6.66
CA GLU A 202 -8.77 -13.93 7.84
C GLU A 202 -7.42 -14.61 7.86
N GLN A 203 -6.94 -14.97 6.68
CA GLN A 203 -5.69 -15.71 6.52
C GLN A 203 -4.50 -14.75 6.54
N LYS A 204 -4.71 -13.48 6.16
CA LYS A 204 -3.70 -12.41 6.24
C LYS A 204 -3.44 -11.98 7.67
N ARG A 205 -2.41 -12.58 8.27
CA ARG A 205 -1.98 -12.27 9.63
C ARG A 205 -1.07 -11.05 9.66
N ALA A 206 -1.34 -10.13 10.57
CA ALA A 206 -0.40 -9.06 10.88
C ALA A 206 0.85 -9.62 11.59
N LEU A 207 1.96 -8.90 11.46
CA LEU A 207 3.09 -9.08 12.35
C LEU A 207 2.66 -8.74 13.79
N PRO A 208 3.14 -9.49 14.79
CA PRO A 208 2.68 -9.31 16.16
C PRO A 208 2.87 -7.89 16.69
N GLY A 209 1.83 -7.36 17.32
CA GLY A 209 1.82 -5.99 17.87
C GLY A 209 1.69 -4.86 16.84
N MET A 210 1.81 -5.13 15.53
CA MET A 210 1.80 -4.05 14.52
C MET A 210 0.45 -3.30 14.44
N PRO A 211 -0.72 -3.96 14.51
CA PRO A 211 -2.00 -3.25 14.53
C PRO A 211 -2.11 -2.27 15.70
N ILE A 212 -1.77 -2.71 16.91
CA ILE A 212 -1.78 -1.86 18.11
C ILE A 212 -0.72 -0.75 17.99
N PHE A 213 0.45 -1.04 17.44
CA PHE A 213 1.46 -0.03 17.18
C PHE A 213 0.94 1.11 16.29
N TYR A 214 0.24 0.81 15.19
CA TYR A 214 -0.35 1.85 14.33
C TYR A 214 -1.42 2.65 15.06
N GLN A 215 -2.29 1.98 15.83
CA GLN A 215 -3.33 2.66 16.61
C GLN A 215 -2.71 3.61 17.64
N LYS A 216 -1.70 3.15 18.38
CA LYS A 216 -1.00 3.95 19.40
C LYS A 216 -0.17 5.06 18.81
N LEU A 217 0.49 4.83 17.69
CA LEU A 217 1.19 5.88 16.94
C LEU A 217 0.25 6.99 16.57
N ARG A 218 -0.93 6.68 16.01
CA ARG A 218 -1.95 7.70 15.72
C ARG A 218 -2.44 8.38 17.00
N GLN A 219 -2.72 7.64 18.06
CA GLN A 219 -3.21 8.20 19.32
C GLN A 219 -2.23 9.23 19.91
N ASP A 220 -0.95 8.87 20.02
CA ASP A 220 0.07 9.70 20.68
C ASP A 220 0.52 10.90 19.84
N THR A 221 0.30 10.85 18.53
CA THR A 221 0.71 11.90 17.58
C THR A 221 -0.48 12.72 17.05
N ASN A 222 -1.55 12.83 17.84
CA ASN A 222 -2.76 13.61 17.51
C ASN A 222 -3.38 13.20 16.16
N GLN A 223 -3.63 11.90 16.03
CA GLN A 223 -4.18 11.26 14.83
C GLN A 223 -3.32 11.55 13.60
N THR A 224 -1.99 11.34 13.66
CA THR A 224 -1.13 11.46 12.48
C THR A 224 -1.67 10.67 11.29
N PRO A 225 -1.58 11.18 10.05
CA PRO A 225 -1.90 10.39 8.88
C PRO A 225 -1.02 9.14 8.76
N LEU A 226 -1.64 8.04 8.31
CA LEU A 226 -1.00 6.77 8.01
C LEU A 226 -1.28 6.38 6.56
N CYS A 227 -0.22 6.23 5.78
CA CYS A 227 -0.28 5.79 4.38
C CYS A 227 0.42 4.45 4.22
N PHE A 228 -0.22 3.51 3.51
CA PHE A 228 0.40 2.25 3.14
C PHE A 228 0.89 2.28 1.68
N ILE A 229 2.07 1.72 1.43
CA ILE A 229 2.60 1.50 0.08
C ILE A 229 3.00 0.04 -0.05
N SER A 230 2.56 -0.63 -1.12
CA SER A 230 3.02 -1.98 -1.45
C SER A 230 3.23 -2.11 -2.96
N ALA A 231 4.28 -2.83 -3.34
CA ALA A 231 4.51 -3.19 -4.73
C ALA A 231 3.57 -4.30 -5.24
N SER A 232 2.67 -4.80 -4.37
CA SER A 232 1.60 -5.72 -4.74
C SER A 232 0.66 -5.11 -5.79
N PRO A 233 0.13 -5.92 -6.72
CA PRO A 233 -0.79 -5.44 -7.76
C PRO A 233 -2.11 -4.85 -7.24
N HIS A 234 -2.72 -3.97 -8.03
CA HIS A 234 -3.98 -3.28 -7.71
C HIS A 234 -5.15 -4.19 -7.31
N PHE A 235 -5.23 -5.42 -7.82
CA PHE A 235 -6.30 -6.36 -7.47
C PHE A 235 -6.17 -6.93 -6.03
N PHE A 236 -5.13 -6.57 -5.27
CA PHE A 236 -5.08 -6.81 -3.82
C PHE A 236 -5.89 -5.77 -3.02
N LYS A 237 -6.40 -4.71 -3.66
CA LYS A 237 -6.94 -3.53 -2.98
C LYS A 237 -8.10 -3.85 -2.04
N ARG A 238 -9.10 -4.62 -2.49
CA ARG A 238 -10.28 -4.92 -1.67
C ARG A 238 -9.88 -5.79 -0.48
N THR A 239 -9.12 -6.87 -0.72
CA THR A 239 -8.58 -7.74 0.34
C THR A 239 -7.77 -6.96 1.38
N LEU A 240 -6.85 -6.08 0.96
CA LEU A 240 -6.03 -5.28 1.89
C LEU A 240 -6.86 -4.25 2.66
N LEU A 241 -7.81 -3.57 2.00
CA LEU A 241 -8.73 -2.64 2.69
C LEU A 241 -9.57 -3.36 3.75
N ALA A 242 -10.10 -4.56 3.46
CA ALA A 242 -10.80 -5.38 4.46
C ALA A 242 -9.86 -5.81 5.59
N THR A 243 -8.63 -6.23 5.27
CA THR A 243 -7.63 -6.65 6.28
C THR A 243 -7.30 -5.49 7.23
N ILE A 244 -7.02 -4.31 6.68
CA ILE A 244 -6.74 -3.08 7.44
C ILE A 244 -7.93 -2.70 8.34
N LYS A 245 -9.15 -2.70 7.78
CA LYS A 245 -10.40 -2.42 8.52
C LYS A 245 -10.62 -3.40 9.66
N LYS A 246 -10.40 -4.70 9.41
CA LYS A 246 -10.53 -5.78 10.40
C LYS A 246 -9.55 -5.63 11.56
N HIS A 247 -8.32 -5.21 11.28
CA HIS A 247 -7.33 -4.93 12.32
C HIS A 247 -7.54 -3.58 13.03
N GLY A 248 -8.64 -2.87 12.75
CA GLY A 248 -8.97 -1.59 13.38
C GLY A 248 -8.00 -0.47 13.02
N ILE A 249 -7.29 -0.58 11.89
CA ILE A 249 -6.31 0.41 11.47
C ILE A 249 -7.00 1.44 10.59
N ILE A 250 -6.88 2.72 10.97
CA ILE A 250 -7.31 3.84 10.13
C ILE A 250 -6.13 4.26 9.27
N SER A 251 -6.33 4.34 7.96
CA SER A 251 -5.33 4.80 7.00
C SER A 251 -5.93 5.77 5.99
N GLU A 252 -5.18 6.83 5.69
CA GLU A 252 -5.59 7.86 4.74
C GLU A 252 -5.28 7.45 3.31
N SER A 253 -4.41 6.46 3.06
CA SER A 253 -4.14 5.99 1.70
C SER A 253 -3.57 4.58 1.65
N LEU A 254 -3.90 3.87 0.56
CA LEU A 254 -3.31 2.58 0.19
C LEU A 254 -2.82 2.65 -1.26
N TYR A 255 -1.50 2.52 -1.44
CA TYR A 255 -0.85 2.59 -2.74
C TYR A 255 -0.41 1.22 -3.23
N LEU A 256 -1.07 0.72 -4.29
CA LEU A 256 -0.75 -0.53 -4.97
C LEU A 256 -0.31 -0.34 -6.42
N LYS A 257 0.48 -1.27 -6.92
CA LYS A 257 1.05 -1.22 -8.27
C LYS A 257 0.00 -1.49 -9.34
N TYR A 258 -0.15 -0.54 -10.26
CA TYR A 258 -1.10 -0.69 -11.37
C TYR A 258 -0.40 -1.49 -12.48
N LEU A 259 -1.05 -2.56 -12.93
CA LEU A 259 -0.51 -3.44 -13.95
C LEU A 259 -1.32 -3.19 -15.22
N GLU A 260 -0.71 -2.54 -16.19
CA GLU A 260 -1.29 -2.29 -17.52
C GLU A 260 -1.42 -3.60 -18.32
N GLY A 261 -2.27 -3.61 -19.35
CA GLY A 261 -2.63 -4.82 -20.11
C GLY A 261 -1.47 -5.76 -20.53
N THR A 262 -0.34 -5.25 -21.02
CA THR A 262 0.82 -6.11 -21.38
C THR A 262 1.42 -6.80 -20.16
N ILE A 263 1.54 -6.07 -19.05
CA ILE A 263 2.09 -6.54 -17.78
C ILE A 263 1.11 -7.53 -17.13
N LYS A 264 -0.19 -7.25 -17.19
CA LYS A 264 -1.25 -8.17 -16.78
C LYS A 264 -1.19 -9.49 -17.55
N GLY A 265 -1.03 -9.45 -18.87
CA GLY A 265 -0.90 -10.65 -19.70
C GLY A 265 0.34 -11.52 -19.40
N VAL A 266 1.44 -10.92 -18.92
CA VAL A 266 2.60 -11.69 -18.41
C VAL A 266 2.24 -12.38 -17.09
N PHE A 267 1.58 -11.64 -16.21
CA PHE A 267 1.17 -12.13 -14.90
C PHE A 267 0.11 -13.24 -15.00
N ASP A 268 -0.86 -13.11 -15.93
CA ASP A 268 -1.82 -14.16 -16.29
C ASP A 268 -1.11 -15.48 -16.62
N LYS A 269 -0.12 -15.43 -17.51
CA LYS A 269 0.64 -16.62 -17.93
C LYS A 269 1.41 -17.26 -16.77
N LEU A 270 1.95 -16.43 -15.87
CA LEU A 270 2.60 -16.93 -14.65
C LEU A 270 1.59 -17.67 -13.78
N ILE A 271 0.46 -17.05 -13.45
CA ILE A 271 -0.62 -17.67 -12.66
C ILE A 271 -1.08 -18.98 -13.29
N HIS A 272 -1.40 -19.00 -14.58
CA HIS A 272 -1.89 -20.19 -15.27
C HIS A 272 -0.87 -21.35 -15.21
N SER A 273 0.42 -21.05 -15.32
CA SER A 273 1.46 -22.07 -15.19
C SER A 273 1.53 -22.71 -13.80
N PHE A 274 1.10 -21.99 -12.75
CA PHE A 274 1.05 -22.53 -11.39
C PHE A 274 -0.23 -23.30 -11.09
N ILE A 275 -1.38 -22.86 -11.64
CA ILE A 275 -2.67 -23.54 -11.44
C ILE A 275 -2.66 -24.91 -12.13
N ASN A 276 -2.06 -25.00 -13.33
CA ASN A 276 -1.88 -26.26 -14.06
C ASN A 276 -0.67 -27.04 -13.53
N LEU A 277 -0.66 -27.35 -12.24
CA LEU A 277 0.40 -28.16 -11.61
C LEU A 277 0.62 -29.50 -12.35
N ASP A 278 -0.44 -30.08 -12.92
CA ASP A 278 -0.37 -31.33 -13.67
C ASP A 278 0.53 -31.25 -14.93
N ASP A 279 0.52 -30.12 -15.64
CA ASP A 279 1.41 -29.90 -16.80
C ASP A 279 2.84 -29.59 -16.36
N LEU A 280 3.01 -28.92 -15.21
CA LEU A 280 4.30 -28.57 -14.64
C LEU A 280 5.07 -29.82 -14.14
N PHE A 281 4.34 -30.79 -13.59
CA PHE A 281 4.88 -32.10 -13.18
C PHE A 281 5.22 -33.00 -14.37
N LYS A 282 4.54 -32.85 -15.51
CA LYS A 282 4.79 -33.63 -16.73
C LYS A 282 5.93 -33.07 -17.60
N GLU A 283 6.00 -31.75 -17.81
CA GLU A 283 7.02 -31.13 -18.70
C GLU A 283 8.27 -30.63 -17.95
N GLY A 284 8.25 -30.62 -16.61
CA GLY A 284 9.29 -30.03 -15.77
C GLY A 284 9.28 -28.50 -15.76
N MET A 285 9.84 -27.87 -14.72
CA MET A 285 9.78 -26.40 -14.57
C MET A 285 10.63 -25.62 -15.59
N LYS A 286 11.67 -26.25 -16.18
CA LYS A 286 12.63 -25.55 -17.05
C LYS A 286 11.99 -25.03 -18.35
N PRO A 287 11.27 -25.83 -19.16
CA PRO A 287 10.67 -25.34 -20.42
C PRO A 287 9.66 -24.20 -20.23
N ALA A 288 8.79 -24.29 -19.22
CA ALA A 288 7.81 -23.26 -18.90
C ALA A 288 8.45 -21.92 -18.53
N LEU A 289 9.49 -21.95 -17.68
CA LEU A 289 10.25 -20.76 -17.31
C LEU A 289 11.02 -20.16 -18.50
N THR A 290 11.56 -21.00 -19.40
CA THR A 290 12.25 -20.52 -20.60
C THR A 290 11.30 -19.85 -21.59
N ARG A 291 10.05 -20.35 -21.73
CA ARG A 291 9.01 -19.73 -22.57
C ARG A 291 8.63 -18.33 -22.08
N VAL A 292 8.49 -18.13 -20.77
CA VAL A 292 8.23 -16.82 -20.16
C VAL A 292 9.42 -15.88 -20.33
N LYS A 293 10.64 -16.36 -20.06
CA LYS A 293 11.88 -15.58 -20.16
C LYS A 293 12.20 -15.14 -21.60
N LYS A 294 11.86 -15.96 -22.60
CA LYS A 294 12.09 -15.66 -24.03
C LYS A 294 11.13 -14.60 -24.59
N PHE A 295 9.98 -14.39 -23.95
CA PHE A 295 8.95 -13.46 -24.43
C PHE A 295 8.94 -12.08 -23.75
N PHE A 296 9.59 -11.91 -22.59
CA PHE A 296 9.48 -10.68 -21.82
C PHE A 296 10.78 -10.35 -21.08
N GLY A 297 11.60 -9.46 -21.67
CA GLY A 297 12.73 -8.83 -20.99
C GLY A 297 12.25 -7.72 -20.05
N SER A 298 11.87 -6.58 -20.61
CA SER A 298 11.53 -5.37 -19.85
C SER A 298 10.19 -5.44 -19.09
N SER A 299 9.14 -6.06 -19.64
CA SER A 299 7.84 -6.15 -18.93
C SER A 299 7.89 -7.12 -17.74
N TYR A 300 8.72 -8.16 -17.81
CA TYR A 300 8.96 -9.05 -16.66
C TYR A 300 9.76 -8.31 -15.58
N GLN A 301 10.80 -7.58 -15.96
CA GLN A 301 11.55 -6.73 -15.02
C GLN A 301 10.65 -5.70 -14.35
N SER A 302 9.80 -5.03 -15.13
CA SER A 302 8.83 -4.04 -14.64
C SER A 302 7.76 -4.64 -13.73
N LEU A 303 7.44 -5.94 -13.79
CA LEU A 303 6.55 -6.59 -12.83
C LEU A 303 7.20 -6.64 -11.44
N PHE A 304 8.47 -7.02 -11.39
CA PHE A 304 9.21 -7.25 -10.14
C PHE A 304 9.93 -6.01 -9.61
N ASP A 305 10.01 -4.93 -10.38
CA ASP A 305 10.59 -3.66 -9.93
C ASP A 305 9.72 -3.02 -8.83
N GLN A 306 10.22 -3.10 -7.58
CA GLN A 306 9.58 -2.52 -6.41
C GLN A 306 10.13 -1.12 -6.12
N LEU A 307 11.43 -0.93 -6.40
CA LEU A 307 12.16 0.31 -6.16
C LEU A 307 11.54 1.48 -6.92
N SER A 308 11.40 1.38 -8.24
CA SER A 308 10.93 2.53 -9.03
C SER A 308 9.49 2.91 -8.68
N TYR A 309 8.66 1.90 -8.38
CA TYR A 309 7.28 2.09 -7.98
C TYR A 309 7.18 2.80 -6.63
N LYS A 310 7.77 2.24 -5.56
CA LYS A 310 7.70 2.83 -4.20
C LYS A 310 8.33 4.23 -4.19
N LEU A 311 9.47 4.42 -4.84
CA LEU A 311 10.13 5.73 -4.94
C LEU A 311 9.26 6.77 -5.67
N SER A 312 8.61 6.37 -6.77
CA SER A 312 7.68 7.25 -7.49
C SER A 312 6.49 7.64 -6.62
N ILE A 313 5.94 6.72 -5.83
CA ILE A 313 4.81 7.01 -4.93
C ILE A 313 5.24 7.94 -3.79
N LEU A 314 6.41 7.73 -3.18
CA LEU A 314 6.92 8.63 -2.12
C LEU A 314 7.07 10.06 -2.64
N LEU A 315 7.71 10.24 -3.80
CA LEU A 315 7.85 11.55 -4.44
C LEU A 315 6.49 12.13 -4.87
N GLN A 316 5.57 11.30 -5.35
CA GLN A 316 4.23 11.76 -5.71
C GLN A 316 3.46 12.24 -4.47
N ASN A 317 3.49 11.48 -3.37
CA ASN A 317 2.83 11.83 -2.11
C ASN A 317 3.39 13.11 -1.53
N ARG A 318 4.71 13.31 -1.62
CA ARG A 318 5.38 14.54 -1.19
C ARG A 318 4.72 15.79 -1.77
N LEU A 319 4.28 15.75 -3.04
CA LEU A 319 3.60 16.88 -3.69
C LEU A 319 2.27 17.28 -2.99
N TYR A 320 1.62 16.32 -2.33
CA TYR A 320 0.35 16.48 -1.60
C TYR A 320 0.55 16.70 -0.10
N HIS A 321 1.77 16.54 0.41
CA HIS A 321 2.11 16.81 1.80
C HIS A 321 2.54 18.28 2.00
N PRO A 322 2.18 18.92 3.12
CA PRO A 322 2.71 20.24 3.48
C PRO A 322 4.24 20.27 3.62
N THR A 323 4.86 21.43 3.41
CA THR A 323 6.34 21.56 3.34
C THR A 323 7.04 21.14 4.64
N ASN A 324 6.46 21.46 5.79
CA ASN A 324 7.11 21.30 7.09
C ASN A 324 6.73 20.01 7.83
N THR A 325 6.04 19.08 7.17
CA THR A 325 5.70 17.77 7.73
C THR A 325 6.95 16.97 8.12
N LYS A 326 6.81 16.13 9.14
CA LYS A 326 7.83 15.16 9.56
C LYS A 326 7.43 13.76 9.13
N GLU A 327 8.20 13.10 8.27
CA GLU A 327 7.86 11.78 7.75
C GLU A 327 8.51 10.66 8.56
N ILE A 328 7.70 9.69 9.01
CA ILE A 328 8.18 8.43 9.59
C ILE A 328 8.00 7.36 8.52
N LEU A 329 9.09 6.73 8.10
CA LEU A 329 9.08 5.72 7.04
C LEU A 329 9.35 4.35 7.67
N LEU A 330 8.42 3.42 7.46
CA LEU A 330 8.51 2.05 7.98
C LEU A 330 8.64 1.07 6.83
N GLY A 331 9.59 0.16 6.93
CA GLY A 331 9.83 -0.87 5.92
C GLY A 331 10.46 -2.12 6.51
N ASP A 332 10.98 -2.99 5.66
CA ASP A 332 11.61 -4.24 6.07
C ASP A 332 12.99 -4.46 5.43
N ASN A 333 13.72 -5.45 5.93
CA ASN A 333 15.06 -5.78 5.46
C ASN A 333 15.08 -6.83 4.32
N THR A 334 13.95 -7.44 3.96
CA THR A 334 13.87 -8.43 2.87
C THR A 334 13.69 -7.78 1.50
N GLU A 335 12.95 -6.67 1.44
CA GLU A 335 12.83 -5.83 0.25
C GLU A 335 13.95 -4.77 0.19
N SER A 336 13.77 -3.75 -0.63
CA SER A 336 14.78 -2.71 -0.89
C SER A 336 14.41 -1.40 -0.17
N ASP A 337 13.54 -1.46 0.85
CA ASP A 337 12.95 -0.29 1.52
C ASP A 337 13.98 0.64 2.14
N TYR A 338 14.96 0.10 2.87
CA TYR A 338 16.06 0.87 3.45
C TYR A 338 16.84 1.68 2.39
N PHE A 339 16.98 1.14 1.19
CA PHE A 339 17.62 1.84 0.07
C PHE A 339 16.68 2.83 -0.62
N ILE A 340 15.41 2.46 -0.83
CA ILE A 340 14.36 3.32 -1.41
C ILE A 340 14.20 4.59 -0.57
N PHE A 341 14.06 4.44 0.75
CA PHE A 341 13.94 5.56 1.68
C PHE A 341 15.20 6.42 1.72
N THR A 342 16.38 5.82 1.58
CA THR A 342 17.63 6.57 1.46
C THR A 342 17.65 7.40 0.17
N LEU A 343 17.33 6.81 -0.99
CA LEU A 343 17.28 7.52 -2.27
C LEU A 343 16.25 8.65 -2.26
N TYR A 344 15.07 8.41 -1.70
CA TYR A 344 14.04 9.43 -1.55
C TYR A 344 14.57 10.68 -0.82
N GLN A 345 15.26 10.51 0.31
CA GLN A 345 15.88 11.61 1.04
C GLN A 345 16.95 12.34 0.21
N LEU A 346 17.88 11.60 -0.41
CA LEU A 346 18.96 12.18 -1.22
C LEU A 346 18.42 13.01 -2.39
N ILE A 347 17.35 12.54 -3.03
CA ILE A 347 16.67 13.25 -4.12
C ILE A 347 16.05 14.55 -3.60
N LEU A 348 15.30 14.50 -2.50
CA LEU A 348 14.66 15.70 -1.93
C LEU A 348 15.65 16.74 -1.40
N GLN A 349 16.80 16.30 -0.89
CA GLN A 349 17.92 17.17 -0.52
C GLN A 349 18.63 17.79 -1.73
N GLY A 350 18.32 17.33 -2.95
CA GLY A 350 18.97 17.77 -4.16
C GLY A 350 20.41 17.27 -4.31
N LYS A 351 20.77 16.16 -3.65
CA LYS A 351 22.07 15.46 -3.82
C LYS A 351 22.13 14.66 -5.12
N LEU A 352 20.98 14.22 -5.65
CA LEU A 352 20.84 13.60 -6.97
C LEU A 352 19.71 14.28 -7.73
N VAL A 353 20.04 14.98 -8.82
CA VAL A 353 19.07 15.78 -9.58
C VAL A 353 19.31 15.69 -11.09
N GLY A 354 18.33 16.15 -11.87
CA GLY A 354 18.50 16.36 -13.31
C GLY A 354 18.89 15.10 -14.07
N GLN A 355 19.79 15.25 -15.04
CA GLN A 355 20.23 14.13 -15.89
C GLN A 355 21.03 13.09 -15.12
N GLU A 356 21.81 13.51 -14.12
CA GLU A 356 22.57 12.60 -13.26
C GLU A 356 21.65 11.60 -12.55
N LEU A 357 20.54 12.08 -11.99
CA LEU A 357 19.54 11.22 -11.35
C LEU A 357 18.95 10.20 -12.34
N GLU A 358 18.57 10.63 -13.55
CA GLU A 358 18.01 9.73 -14.57
C GLU A 358 19.03 8.66 -14.98
N ASP A 359 20.26 9.07 -15.30
CA ASP A 359 21.32 8.17 -15.75
C ASP A 359 21.71 7.17 -14.65
N TYR A 360 21.77 7.63 -13.40
CA TYR A 360 22.00 6.79 -12.24
C TYR A 360 20.91 5.74 -12.07
N LEU A 361 19.64 6.16 -12.04
CA LEU A 361 18.50 5.25 -11.87
C LEU A 361 18.44 4.22 -13.00
N TYR A 362 18.69 4.63 -14.24
CA TYR A 362 18.66 3.73 -15.39
C TYR A 362 19.75 2.65 -15.34
N ARG A 363 20.92 2.96 -14.76
CA ARG A 363 22.03 2.01 -14.58
C ARG A 363 21.93 1.20 -13.28
N LEU A 364 21.06 1.62 -12.37
CA LEU A 364 20.92 1.01 -11.07
C LEU A 364 20.37 -0.41 -11.21
N ASN A 365 21.04 -1.35 -10.54
CA ASN A 365 20.55 -2.69 -10.33
C ASN A 365 20.84 -3.10 -8.89
N PHE A 366 19.91 -2.76 -8.00
CA PHE A 366 20.07 -3.05 -6.59
C PHE A 366 19.71 -4.52 -6.30
N LEU A 367 20.62 -5.22 -5.60
CA LEU A 367 20.51 -6.64 -5.24
C LEU A 367 20.21 -7.60 -6.41
N GLY A 368 20.48 -7.20 -7.65
CA GLY A 368 20.22 -8.01 -8.84
C GLY A 368 18.74 -8.17 -9.20
N ARG A 369 17.83 -7.41 -8.59
CA ARG A 369 16.37 -7.52 -8.78
C ARG A 369 15.68 -6.21 -9.15
N ASP A 370 16.26 -5.06 -8.80
CA ASP A 370 15.67 -3.74 -9.00
C ASP A 370 16.36 -2.99 -10.15
N ALA A 371 16.12 -3.43 -11.38
CA ALA A 371 16.49 -2.67 -12.58
C ALA A 371 15.33 -1.76 -13.01
N ILE A 372 15.63 -0.48 -13.20
CA ILE A 372 14.65 0.57 -13.48
C ILE A 372 14.58 0.83 -14.99
N THR A 373 13.37 0.96 -15.53
CA THR A 373 13.18 1.34 -16.94
C THR A 373 13.50 2.82 -17.16
N ARG A 374 13.88 3.19 -18.38
CA ARG A 374 14.14 4.60 -18.71
C ARG A 374 12.93 5.48 -18.45
N ASP A 375 11.73 5.02 -18.77
CA ASP A 375 10.48 5.77 -18.55
C ASP A 375 10.24 6.02 -17.05
N SER A 376 10.49 5.02 -16.21
CA SER A 376 10.41 5.17 -14.76
C SER A 376 11.46 6.16 -14.23
N ALA A 377 12.69 6.11 -14.74
CA ALA A 377 13.74 7.07 -14.37
C ALA A 377 13.36 8.51 -14.76
N VAL A 378 12.83 8.72 -15.96
CA VAL A 378 12.31 10.02 -16.43
C VAL A 378 11.17 10.51 -15.54
N LYS A 379 10.23 9.64 -15.19
CA LYS A 379 9.11 9.95 -14.29
C LYS A 379 9.62 10.38 -12.91
N ILE A 380 10.56 9.63 -12.32
CA ILE A 380 11.16 9.94 -11.02
C ILE A 380 11.87 11.30 -11.07
N LYS A 381 12.67 11.56 -12.11
CA LYS A 381 13.32 12.87 -12.33
C LYS A 381 12.31 14.02 -12.37
N LYS A 382 11.19 13.83 -13.09
CA LYS A 382 10.13 14.84 -13.18
C LYS A 382 9.50 15.11 -11.81
N LEU A 383 9.11 14.06 -11.09
CA LEU A 383 8.53 14.17 -9.74
C LEU A 383 9.49 14.84 -8.76
N ALA A 384 10.78 14.48 -8.80
CA ALA A 384 11.83 15.11 -8.01
C ALA A 384 11.90 16.63 -8.26
N SER A 385 11.90 17.01 -9.54
CA SER A 385 11.95 18.42 -9.95
C SER A 385 10.71 19.20 -9.49
N GLU A 386 9.52 18.58 -9.57
CA GLU A 386 8.29 19.16 -9.03
C GLU A 386 8.34 19.33 -7.51
N CYS A 387 8.87 18.33 -6.78
CA CYS A 387 9.05 18.42 -5.32
C CYS A 387 10.00 19.56 -4.95
N THR A 388 11.15 19.66 -5.62
CA THR A 388 12.12 20.74 -5.38
C THR A 388 11.54 22.12 -5.71
N THR A 389 10.76 22.24 -6.79
CA THR A 389 10.09 23.51 -7.14
C THR A 389 9.09 23.93 -6.08
N LEU A 390 8.40 22.95 -5.48
CA LEU A 390 7.31 23.18 -4.55
C LEU A 390 7.75 23.40 -3.10
N HIS A 391 8.77 22.66 -2.66
CA HIS A 391 9.22 22.64 -1.26
C HIS A 391 10.63 23.19 -1.06
N GLY A 392 11.39 23.40 -2.14
CA GLY A 392 12.83 23.58 -2.06
C GLY A 392 13.57 22.26 -1.80
N LYS A 393 14.85 22.37 -1.41
CA LYS A 393 15.71 21.22 -1.09
C LYS A 393 15.60 20.85 0.38
N VAL A 394 14.43 20.37 0.79
CA VAL A 394 14.13 20.04 2.19
C VAL A 394 13.96 18.52 2.35
N ASN A 395 14.57 17.95 3.38
CA ASN A 395 14.33 16.57 3.78
C ASN A 395 13.22 16.53 4.86
N PRO A 396 12.01 16.02 4.56
CA PRO A 396 10.95 15.91 5.56
C PRO A 396 11.13 14.67 6.47
N VAL A 397 12.02 13.73 6.11
CA VAL A 397 12.12 12.45 6.80
C VAL A 397 12.73 12.65 8.19
N TYR A 398 11.91 12.35 9.21
CA TYR A 398 12.28 12.41 10.61
C TYR A 398 12.99 11.13 11.04
N GLN A 399 12.42 9.96 10.70
CA GLN A 399 12.99 8.67 11.07
C GLN A 399 12.62 7.60 10.06
N VAL A 400 13.59 6.75 9.73
CA VAL A 400 13.37 5.52 8.96
C VAL A 400 13.57 4.32 9.89
N LEU A 401 12.57 3.45 9.98
CA LEU A 401 12.63 2.23 10.79
C LEU A 401 12.43 1.00 9.89
N ILE A 402 13.30 0.01 10.06
CA ILE A 402 13.34 -1.20 9.24
C ILE A 402 13.14 -2.41 10.12
N ASN A 403 12.08 -3.18 9.84
CA ASN A 403 11.83 -4.43 10.52
C ASN A 403 12.88 -5.46 10.12
N VAL A 404 13.59 -6.00 11.10
CA VAL A 404 14.57 -7.07 10.91
C VAL A 404 13.86 -8.41 10.94
N THR A 405 13.94 -9.11 9.82
CA THR A 405 13.55 -10.52 9.71
C THR A 405 14.80 -11.38 9.51
N ASP A 406 14.71 -12.67 9.87
CA ASP A 406 15.77 -13.67 9.61
C ASP A 406 16.06 -13.87 8.11
N LYS A 407 15.18 -13.34 7.27
CA LYS A 407 15.14 -13.50 5.81
C LYS A 407 15.99 -12.44 5.09
N GLY A 408 16.26 -11.29 5.72
CA GLY A 408 16.99 -10.17 5.12
C GLY A 408 18.40 -9.98 5.70
N PRO A 409 19.26 -9.15 5.08
CA PRO A 409 20.52 -8.71 5.69
C PRO A 409 20.31 -8.01 7.03
N GLY A 410 21.27 -8.18 7.94
CA GLY A 410 21.41 -7.35 9.13
C GLY A 410 21.90 -5.93 8.80
N GLN A 411 21.89 -5.04 9.80
CA GLN A 411 22.16 -3.60 9.62
C GLN A 411 23.47 -3.27 8.90
N GLU A 412 24.58 -3.90 9.30
CA GLU A 412 25.90 -3.64 8.69
C GLU A 412 25.90 -3.98 7.19
N LYS A 413 25.34 -5.14 6.83
CA LYS A 413 25.22 -5.55 5.42
C LYS A 413 24.28 -4.66 4.62
N MET A 414 23.18 -4.19 5.23
CA MET A 414 22.30 -3.20 4.59
C MET A 414 23.05 -1.89 4.33
N MET A 415 23.81 -1.40 5.31
CA MET A 415 24.57 -0.17 5.15
C MET A 415 25.66 -0.31 4.08
N ASP A 416 26.35 -1.45 4.04
CA ASP A 416 27.33 -1.74 3.00
C ASP A 416 26.72 -1.86 1.61
N SER A 417 25.53 -2.46 1.48
CA SER A 417 24.85 -2.56 0.19
C SER A 417 24.40 -1.19 -0.32
N VAL A 418 23.89 -0.32 0.56
CA VAL A 418 23.55 1.07 0.22
C VAL A 418 24.80 1.84 -0.20
N ARG A 419 25.88 1.81 0.58
CA ARG A 419 27.14 2.52 0.25
C ARG A 419 27.72 2.08 -1.08
N LYS A 420 27.67 0.79 -1.40
CA LYS A 420 28.14 0.25 -2.69
C LYS A 420 27.25 0.64 -3.87
N ALA A 421 25.95 0.84 -3.63
CA ALA A 421 25.00 1.20 -4.66
C ALA A 421 25.01 2.69 -5.01
N LEU A 422 25.30 3.56 -4.02
CA LEU A 422 25.32 5.00 -4.21
C LEU A 422 26.52 5.47 -5.06
N PRO A 423 26.38 6.59 -5.81
CA PRO A 423 27.50 7.22 -6.49
C PRO A 423 28.63 7.61 -5.52
N GLN A 424 29.88 7.47 -5.95
CA GLN A 424 31.07 7.64 -5.08
C GLN A 424 31.18 9.01 -4.39
N HIS A 425 30.61 10.07 -4.98
CA HIS A 425 30.66 11.42 -4.42
C HIS A 425 29.61 11.66 -3.33
N ILE A 426 28.65 10.76 -3.15
CA ILE A 426 27.59 10.89 -2.14
C ILE A 426 28.04 10.21 -0.85
N ARG A 427 28.00 10.98 0.25
CA ARG A 427 28.20 10.48 1.60
C ARG A 427 26.89 10.49 2.37
N LEU A 428 26.69 9.47 3.21
CA LEU A 428 25.50 9.31 4.05
C LEU A 428 25.67 9.96 5.43
N ASP A 429 26.90 10.29 5.77
CA ASP A 429 27.38 10.75 7.07
C ASP A 429 27.08 12.26 7.30
N ASP A 430 26.35 12.89 6.38
CA ASP A 430 25.91 14.27 6.54
C ASP A 430 24.71 14.35 7.50
N ASN A 431 24.77 15.29 8.46
CA ASN A 431 23.77 15.46 9.53
C ASN A 431 22.29 15.63 9.10
N ASN A 432 22.02 15.84 7.81
CA ASN A 432 20.66 16.12 7.31
C ASN A 432 19.94 14.89 6.73
N THR A 433 20.61 13.75 6.53
CA THR A 433 19.98 12.52 6.04
C THR A 433 19.69 11.58 7.22
N ALA A 434 18.43 11.25 7.46
CA ALA A 434 18.06 10.32 8.52
C ALA A 434 18.56 8.91 8.15
N VAL A 435 19.44 8.37 8.99
CA VAL A 435 19.93 7.00 8.86
C VAL A 435 18.82 6.03 9.25
N PHE A 436 18.61 5.00 8.43
CA PHE A 436 17.67 3.94 8.77
C PHE A 436 18.15 3.13 9.97
N LEU A 437 17.23 2.86 10.89
CA LEU A 437 17.47 2.04 12.07
C LEU A 437 16.74 0.72 11.92
N SER A 438 17.46 -0.38 12.13
CA SER A 438 16.87 -1.71 12.03
C SER A 438 16.59 -2.27 13.43
N THR A 439 15.41 -2.85 13.61
CA THR A 439 14.97 -3.41 14.90
C THR A 439 13.91 -4.49 14.68
N GLN A 440 13.56 -5.26 15.72
CA GLN A 440 12.57 -6.34 15.63
C GLN A 440 11.15 -5.84 15.92
N GLY A 441 10.32 -5.85 14.88
CA GLY A 441 8.87 -5.71 14.95
C GLY A 441 8.34 -4.45 15.63
N ALA A 442 7.06 -4.53 16.03
CA ALA A 442 6.32 -3.45 16.63
C ALA A 442 6.95 -2.93 17.94
N VAL A 443 7.50 -3.84 18.77
CA VAL A 443 8.12 -3.51 20.06
C VAL A 443 9.40 -2.70 19.86
N GLY A 444 10.22 -3.09 18.88
CA GLY A 444 11.41 -2.33 18.52
C GLY A 444 11.07 -0.93 18.02
N PHE A 445 10.10 -0.83 17.11
CA PHE A 445 9.64 0.45 16.60
C PHE A 445 9.10 1.34 17.73
N SER A 446 8.32 0.77 18.66
CA SER A 446 7.71 1.54 19.73
C SER A 446 8.75 2.09 20.72
N ILE A 447 9.76 1.30 21.10
CA ILE A 447 10.86 1.77 21.96
C ILE A 447 11.63 2.91 21.32
N ILE A 448 12.01 2.76 20.04
CA ILE A 448 12.78 3.80 19.33
C ILE A 448 11.97 5.10 19.23
N LEU A 449 10.69 5.01 18.87
CA LEU A 449 9.82 6.17 18.77
C LEU A 449 9.52 6.80 20.13
N HIS A 450 9.45 6.02 21.20
CA HIS A 450 9.34 6.54 22.56
C HIS A 450 10.59 7.33 22.97
N ALA A 451 11.78 6.77 22.74
CA ALA A 451 13.05 7.45 23.02
C ALA A 451 13.23 8.74 22.20
N LEU A 452 12.59 8.82 21.02
CA LEU A 452 12.52 10.03 20.19
C LEU A 452 11.40 11.00 20.57
N GLY A 453 10.64 10.73 21.64
CA GLY A 453 9.54 11.58 22.12
C GLY A 453 8.27 11.54 21.25
N VAL A 454 8.13 10.55 20.37
CA VAL A 454 6.98 10.40 19.47
C VAL A 454 5.87 9.56 20.10
N LEU A 455 6.22 8.52 20.87
CA LEU A 455 5.28 7.67 21.59
C LEU A 455 5.37 7.85 23.09
N GLN A 456 4.27 7.62 23.78
CA GLN A 456 4.24 7.46 25.22
C GLN A 456 4.77 6.08 25.63
N PHE A 457 5.38 5.97 26.82
CA PHE A 457 5.86 4.68 27.30
C PHE A 457 4.72 3.67 27.51
N GLN A 458 3.53 4.14 27.89
CA GLN A 458 2.34 3.27 28.00
C GLN A 458 2.00 2.59 26.67
N SER A 459 2.14 3.29 25.55
CA SER A 459 1.97 2.72 24.22
C SER A 459 2.98 1.62 23.90
N VAL A 460 4.21 1.72 24.41
CA VAL A 460 5.22 0.65 24.28
C VAL A 460 4.76 -0.59 25.03
N VAL A 461 4.24 -0.43 26.25
CA VAL A 461 3.71 -1.53 27.06
C VAL A 461 2.51 -2.17 26.38
N ASP A 462 1.54 -1.37 25.91
CA ASP A 462 0.33 -1.86 25.23
C ASP A 462 0.68 -2.70 23.99
N VAL A 463 1.62 -2.22 23.17
CA VAL A 463 2.15 -2.97 22.02
C VAL A 463 2.80 -4.28 22.49
N THR A 464 3.61 -4.24 23.53
CA THR A 464 4.34 -5.40 24.04
C THR A 464 3.38 -6.48 24.58
N THR A 465 2.35 -6.09 25.32
CA THR A 465 1.34 -7.01 25.86
C THR A 465 0.47 -7.61 24.76
N ASP A 466 0.17 -6.85 23.69
CA ASP A 466 -0.61 -7.35 22.55
C ASP A 466 0.05 -8.57 21.86
N LEU A 467 1.38 -8.71 21.95
CA LEU A 467 2.08 -9.87 21.37
C LEU A 467 1.65 -11.20 22.00
N ILE A 468 1.24 -11.21 23.27
CA ILE A 468 0.94 -12.45 24.01
C ILE A 468 -0.27 -13.14 23.39
N GLY A 469 -0.13 -14.44 23.09
CA GLY A 469 -1.22 -15.22 22.48
C GLY A 469 -1.36 -15.04 20.98
N GLN A 470 -0.59 -14.15 20.34
CA GLN A 470 -0.59 -14.02 18.89
C GLN A 470 0.23 -15.12 18.22
N TRP A 471 -0.15 -15.49 17.00
CA TRP A 471 0.55 -16.50 16.22
C TRP A 471 1.69 -15.89 15.40
N PHE A 472 2.90 -16.42 15.56
CA PHE A 472 4.08 -15.98 14.80
C PHE A 472 5.05 -17.13 14.55
N ASN A 473 5.60 -17.22 13.34
CA ASN A 473 6.57 -18.26 12.94
C ASN A 473 6.16 -19.70 13.35
N GLY A 474 4.89 -20.05 13.12
CA GLY A 474 4.39 -21.41 13.34
C GLY A 474 4.06 -21.77 14.79
N LYS A 475 4.12 -20.82 15.72
CA LYS A 475 3.78 -21.02 17.14
C LYS A 475 3.03 -19.83 17.72
N VAL A 476 2.34 -20.05 18.83
CA VAL A 476 1.78 -18.97 19.66
C VAL A 476 2.91 -18.33 20.45
N ILE A 477 2.92 -17.00 20.53
CA ILE A 477 3.86 -16.24 21.35
C ILE A 477 3.52 -16.46 22.82
N ASP A 478 4.49 -16.99 23.56
CA ASP A 478 4.46 -17.20 25.00
C ASP A 478 5.34 -16.19 25.74
N ASP A 479 5.25 -16.21 27.06
CA ASP A 479 5.98 -15.34 27.97
C ASP A 479 7.51 -15.45 27.78
N ARG A 480 8.00 -16.67 27.52
CA ARG A 480 9.43 -16.92 27.25
C ARG A 480 9.90 -16.24 25.97
N TYR A 481 9.09 -16.30 24.91
CA TYR A 481 9.36 -15.58 23.68
C TYR A 481 9.43 -14.08 23.93
N LEU A 482 8.49 -13.53 24.71
CA LEU A 482 8.44 -12.09 25.01
C LEU A 482 9.70 -11.61 25.76
N VAL A 483 10.10 -12.31 26.83
CA VAL A 483 11.33 -12.02 27.58
C VAL A 483 12.55 -12.09 26.65
N ASN A 484 12.64 -13.13 25.81
CA ASN A 484 13.75 -13.30 24.90
C ASN A 484 13.77 -12.23 23.79
N LEU A 485 12.60 -11.81 23.28
CA LEU A 485 12.48 -10.73 22.32
C LEU A 485 13.03 -9.44 22.93
N VAL A 486 12.49 -9.00 24.07
CA VAL A 486 12.88 -7.72 24.71
C VAL A 486 14.37 -7.70 25.06
N LYS A 487 14.91 -8.81 25.58
CA LYS A 487 16.34 -8.93 25.89
C LYS A 487 17.23 -8.73 24.67
N ASN A 488 16.83 -9.25 23.52
CA ASN A 488 17.62 -9.23 22.28
C ASN A 488 17.21 -8.14 21.29
N LEU A 489 16.32 -7.21 21.68
CA LEU A 489 15.94 -6.08 20.83
C LEU A 489 17.16 -5.25 20.45
N SER A 490 17.30 -4.99 19.16
CA SER A 490 18.32 -4.09 18.63
C SER A 490 17.79 -2.67 18.64
N VAL A 491 18.30 -1.85 19.54
CA VAL A 491 17.93 -0.43 19.65
C VAL A 491 19.20 0.44 19.59
N PRO A 492 19.10 1.69 19.13
CA PRO A 492 20.22 2.61 19.19
C PRO A 492 20.60 2.94 20.64
N LYS A 493 21.85 3.37 20.87
CA LYS A 493 22.38 3.66 22.21
C LYS A 493 21.50 4.58 23.06
N TYR A 494 20.83 5.55 22.43
CA TYR A 494 19.96 6.50 23.13
C TYR A 494 18.64 5.88 23.63
N ALA A 495 18.26 4.70 23.12
CA ALA A 495 17.03 4.00 23.45
C ALA A 495 17.25 2.76 24.35
N GLU A 496 18.49 2.48 24.75
CA GLU A 496 18.83 1.32 25.59
C GLU A 496 18.22 1.44 27.00
N LYS A 497 18.07 2.67 27.51
CA LYS A 497 17.45 2.89 28.82
C LYS A 497 15.98 2.47 28.82
N GLU A 498 15.26 2.83 27.77
CA GLU A 498 13.85 2.52 27.57
C GLU A 498 13.64 1.01 27.37
N LYS A 499 14.57 0.35 26.67
CA LYS A 499 14.61 -1.10 26.52
C LYS A 499 14.80 -1.81 27.86
N GLU A 500 15.76 -1.39 28.68
CA GLU A 500 15.99 -2.00 30.00
C GLU A 500 14.78 -1.78 30.94
N LEU A 501 14.15 -0.61 30.89
CA LEU A 501 12.91 -0.36 31.65
C LEU A 501 11.78 -1.32 31.23
N LEU A 502 11.57 -1.50 29.93
CA LEU A 502 10.57 -2.45 29.43
C LEU A 502 10.90 -3.89 29.87
N LYS A 503 12.18 -4.26 29.82
CA LYS A 503 12.65 -5.58 30.24
C LYS A 503 12.35 -5.84 31.72
N GLU A 504 12.63 -4.90 32.61
CA GLU A 504 12.30 -5.03 34.03
C GLU A 504 10.80 -5.21 34.27
N ILE A 505 9.95 -4.51 33.52
CA ILE A 505 8.50 -4.62 33.63
C ILE A 505 8.01 -5.99 33.15
N VAL A 506 8.51 -6.45 32.00
CA VAL A 506 8.16 -7.76 31.44
C VAL A 506 8.63 -8.88 32.36
N GLU A 507 9.85 -8.81 32.90
CA GLU A 507 10.37 -9.80 33.84
C GLU A 507 9.56 -9.84 35.14
N LYS A 508 9.17 -8.68 35.71
CA LYS A 508 8.32 -8.61 36.91
C LYS A 508 6.88 -9.08 36.69
N ALA A 509 6.32 -8.87 35.50
CA ALA A 509 4.96 -9.30 35.19
C ALA A 509 4.86 -10.82 34.97
N LEU A 510 5.98 -11.46 34.63
CA LEU A 510 6.07 -12.88 34.28
C LEU A 510 6.76 -13.75 35.36
N SER A 511 7.29 -13.13 36.41
CA SER A 511 7.76 -13.77 37.65
C SER A 511 6.62 -13.99 38.62
#